data_AF-A0A2D5AP01-F1
#
_entry.id   AF-A0A2D5AP01-F1
#
_cell.length_a   1.000
_cell.length_b   1.000
_cell.length_c   1.000
_cell.angle_alpha   90.00
_cell.angle_beta   90.00
_cell.angle_gamma   90.00
#
_symmetry.space_group_name_H-M   'P 1'
#
loop_
_entity.id
_entity.type
_entity.pdbx_description
1 polymer ?
#
loop_
_entity_poly.entity_id
_entity_poly.type
_entity_poly.pdbx_seq_one_letter_code
_entity_poly.pdbx_strand_id
1 'polypeptide(L)'
;MTDFIIIGIIALVAIIIFLVLAKFIGIWIRARVSNAPVGLLNLVAMWIRKVPPALIVDSRITAAKAGLDFSTDQLEAHYLAGGHVDDVVLSMIAADKAAIPLAFDRACAIDLAVKGTTKTVLEAVRTSINPAVIDCPGGGKKIDAVARDGIQLRARARVTVRTNLDRFVGGATEETIVARVNEGIVTSIGSAQSHKDVLENPDHISHRVLERGLDANTQFEILSIDIADVDVGENIGATLQASQAEADKQVAQAKAEVRRAAAVATEQEMSARTQEMRAKLVESEAQVPMAIAEAFRSGNLGVMDYTNYRNIVADTDMRQSIATEVSDDEEDEADS
;
A
#
# COMPACT_ATOMS: atom_id res chain seq x y z
N MET A 1 38.60 32.62 74.60
CA MET A 1 38.93 31.39 73.82
C MET A 1 37.84 31.12 72.79
N THR A 2 36.57 31.26 73.15
CA THR A 2 35.41 31.23 72.25
C THR A 2 35.49 32.24 71.10
N ASP A 3 35.95 33.47 71.35
CA ASP A 3 35.99 34.52 70.31
C ASP A 3 37.03 34.25 69.23
N PHE A 4 38.19 33.69 69.60
CA PHE A 4 39.22 33.25 68.63
C PHE A 4 38.74 32.07 67.80
N ILE A 5 37.91 31.18 68.36
CA ILE A 5 37.28 30.07 67.64
C ILE A 5 36.24 30.61 66.65
N ILE A 6 35.41 31.58 67.06
CA ILE A 6 34.41 32.22 66.19
C ILE A 6 35.08 32.97 65.03
N ILE A 7 36.11 33.76 65.31
CA ILE A 7 36.89 34.48 64.28
C ILE A 7 37.58 33.49 63.33
N GLY A 8 38.16 32.41 63.86
CA GLY A 8 38.76 31.34 63.06
C GLY A 8 37.76 30.65 62.13
N ILE A 9 36.54 30.37 62.61
CA ILE A 9 35.46 29.79 61.79
C ILE A 9 34.99 30.77 60.71
N ILE A 10 34.81 32.04 61.03
CA ILE A 10 34.40 33.07 60.06
C ILE A 10 35.47 33.23 58.97
N ALA A 11 36.76 33.29 59.35
CA ALA A 11 37.86 33.36 58.40
C ALA A 11 37.92 32.13 57.49
N LEU A 12 37.70 30.93 58.03
CA LEU A 12 37.65 29.70 57.25
C LEU A 12 36.48 29.72 56.24
N VAL A 13 35.29 30.14 56.67
CA VAL A 13 34.12 30.26 55.79
C VAL A 13 34.36 31.30 54.69
N ALA A 14 34.96 32.45 55.02
CA ALA A 14 35.31 33.48 54.05
C ALA A 14 36.32 32.98 53.00
N ILE A 15 37.33 32.21 53.42
CA ILE A 15 38.32 31.59 52.52
C ILE A 15 37.63 30.58 51.58
N ILE A 16 36.73 29.74 52.10
CA ILE A 16 35.98 28.78 51.29
C ILE A 16 35.13 29.50 50.23
N ILE A 17 34.39 30.54 50.64
CA ILE A 17 33.58 31.35 49.71
C ILE A 17 34.49 32.00 48.64
N PHE A 18 35.64 32.53 49.04
CA PHE A 18 36.59 33.12 48.11
C PHE A 18 37.14 32.12 47.09
N LEU A 19 37.51 30.91 47.53
CA LEU A 19 38.00 29.85 46.63
C LEU A 19 36.92 29.40 45.62
N VAL A 20 35.66 29.31 46.06
CA VAL A 20 34.53 29.00 45.17
C VAL A 20 34.34 30.12 44.14
N LEU A 21 34.35 31.39 44.56
CA LEU A 21 34.22 32.54 43.65
C LEU A 21 35.39 32.65 42.67
N ALA A 22 36.62 32.38 43.13
CA ALA A 22 37.84 32.44 42.32
C ALA A 22 37.77 31.52 41.09
N LYS A 23 37.12 30.35 41.20
CA LYS A 23 36.88 29.43 40.09
C LYS A 23 36.07 30.06 38.95
N PHE A 24 35.13 30.96 39.26
CA PHE A 24 34.23 31.57 38.29
C PHE A 24 34.75 32.88 37.69
N ILE A 25 35.78 33.48 38.28
CA ILE A 25 36.38 34.75 37.80
C ILE A 25 36.81 34.64 36.33
N GLY A 26 37.44 33.52 35.94
CA GLY A 26 37.88 33.34 34.55
C GLY A 26 36.73 33.35 33.53
N ILE A 27 35.61 32.68 33.87
CA ILE A 27 34.40 32.64 33.03
C ILE A 27 33.75 34.04 32.98
N TRP A 28 33.68 34.71 34.14
CA TRP A 28 33.14 36.07 34.26
C TRP A 28 33.89 37.10 33.41
N ILE A 29 35.23 37.09 33.46
CA ILE A 29 36.07 37.97 32.64
C ILE A 29 35.81 37.70 31.16
N ARG A 30 35.77 36.44 30.73
CA ARG A 30 35.50 36.07 29.33
C ARG A 30 34.16 36.60 28.83
N ALA A 31 33.12 36.46 29.65
CA ALA A 31 31.78 36.99 29.39
C ALA A 31 31.80 38.52 29.23
N ARG A 32 32.48 39.21 30.16
CA ARG A 32 32.56 40.68 30.19
C ARG A 32 33.34 41.27 29.03
N VAL A 33 34.45 40.64 28.64
CA VAL A 33 35.30 41.05 27.50
C VAL A 33 34.62 40.79 26.17
N SER A 34 33.80 39.74 26.08
CA SER A 34 33.07 39.39 24.85
C SER A 34 31.73 40.12 24.69
N ASN A 35 31.50 41.19 25.47
CA ASN A 35 30.26 41.98 25.46
C ASN A 35 28.98 41.19 25.80
N ALA A 36 29.10 40.11 26.59
CA ALA A 36 27.98 39.29 27.07
C ALA A 36 28.03 39.20 28.61
N PRO A 37 27.75 40.30 29.34
CA PRO A 37 27.97 40.34 30.78
C PRO A 37 27.05 39.37 31.53
N VAL A 38 27.64 38.57 32.42
CA VAL A 38 26.94 37.68 33.36
C VAL A 38 27.37 38.04 34.79
N GLY A 39 26.43 38.10 35.73
CA GLY A 39 26.74 38.41 37.13
C GLY A 39 27.52 37.28 37.81
N LEU A 40 28.48 37.62 38.68
CA LEU A 40 29.26 36.63 39.43
C LEU A 40 28.35 35.76 40.32
N LEU A 41 27.31 36.36 40.91
CA LEU A 41 26.29 35.64 41.68
C LEU A 41 25.47 34.67 40.82
N ASN A 42 25.19 35.02 39.56
CA ASN A 42 24.45 34.14 38.64
C ASN A 42 25.27 32.90 38.28
N LEU A 43 26.59 33.02 38.12
CA LEU A 43 27.48 31.87 37.87
C LEU A 43 27.49 30.89 39.04
N VAL A 44 27.49 31.41 40.28
CA VAL A 44 27.38 30.59 41.48
C VAL A 44 25.98 29.95 41.58
N ALA A 45 24.93 30.71 41.27
CA ALA A 45 23.55 30.21 41.27
C ALA A 45 23.35 29.06 40.28
N MET A 46 23.87 29.16 39.05
CA MET A 46 23.86 28.08 38.06
C MET A 46 24.54 26.82 38.58
N TRP A 47 25.70 26.97 39.22
CA TRP A 47 26.44 25.84 39.78
C TRP A 47 25.61 25.13 40.87
N ILE A 48 24.91 25.89 41.72
CA ILE A 48 23.99 25.34 42.73
C ILE A 48 22.81 24.61 42.07
N ARG A 49 22.26 25.15 40.97
CA ARG A 49 21.18 24.51 40.19
C ARG A 49 21.66 23.35 39.29
N LYS A 50 22.94 22.96 39.38
CA LYS A 50 23.60 21.93 38.55
C LYS A 50 23.60 22.24 37.03
N VAL A 51 23.59 23.52 36.68
CA VAL A 51 23.76 23.98 35.29
C VAL A 51 25.24 24.32 35.07
N PRO A 52 25.90 23.79 34.02
CA PRO A 52 27.30 24.06 33.74
C PRO A 52 27.49 25.53 33.29
N PRO A 53 28.13 26.39 34.11
CA PRO A 53 28.18 27.82 33.80
C PRO A 53 29.05 28.14 32.58
N ALA A 54 30.05 27.30 32.28
CA ALA A 54 30.90 27.46 31.10
C ALA A 54 30.10 27.32 29.80
N LEU A 55 29.25 26.29 29.70
CA LEU A 55 28.40 26.05 28.53
C LEU A 55 27.49 27.25 28.25
N ILE A 56 26.75 27.70 29.27
CA ILE A 56 25.80 28.81 29.13
C ILE A 56 26.50 30.11 28.74
N VAL A 57 27.66 30.40 29.34
CA VAL A 57 28.43 31.61 29.03
C VAL A 57 29.01 31.54 27.62
N ASP A 58 29.61 30.42 27.22
CA ASP A 58 30.21 30.28 25.89
C ASP A 58 29.11 30.33 24.79
N SER A 59 27.95 29.72 25.02
CA SER A 59 26.76 29.84 24.17
C SER A 59 26.27 31.30 24.09
N ARG A 60 26.17 32.01 25.23
CA ARG A 60 25.76 33.42 25.26
C ARG A 60 26.74 34.32 24.53
N ILE A 61 28.05 34.10 24.70
CA ILE A 61 29.09 34.83 23.98
C ILE A 61 28.94 34.64 22.47
N THR A 62 28.65 33.40 22.04
CA THR A 62 28.46 33.06 20.63
C THR A 62 27.24 33.78 20.05
N ALA A 63 26.11 33.78 20.77
CA ALA A 63 24.92 34.53 20.38
C ALA A 63 25.17 36.04 20.29
N ALA A 64 25.76 36.64 21.33
CA ALA A 64 26.02 38.07 21.40
C ALA A 64 26.95 38.55 20.27
N LYS A 65 27.99 37.76 19.94
CA LYS A 65 28.88 38.04 18.80
C LYS A 65 28.18 37.94 17.46
N ALA A 66 27.13 37.13 17.34
CA ALA A 66 26.32 37.04 16.14
C ALA A 66 25.28 38.17 16.00
N GLY A 67 25.12 38.99 17.04
CA GLY A 67 24.13 40.07 17.12
C GLY A 67 22.82 39.67 17.79
N LEU A 68 22.74 38.48 18.39
CA LEU A 68 21.55 37.96 19.06
C LEU A 68 21.70 38.13 20.57
N ASP A 69 20.77 38.86 21.20
CA ASP A 69 20.77 39.04 22.65
C ASP A 69 19.78 38.08 23.31
N PHE A 70 20.30 37.01 23.89
CA PHE A 70 19.54 36.06 24.69
C PHE A 70 19.89 36.24 26.17
N SER A 71 18.87 36.17 27.03
CA SER A 71 19.10 36.28 28.46
C SER A 71 19.77 35.01 28.99
N THR A 72 20.57 35.17 30.03
CA THR A 72 21.18 34.02 30.71
C THR A 72 20.11 33.06 31.26
N ASP A 73 19.01 33.61 31.76
CA ASP A 73 17.92 32.81 32.33
C ASP A 73 17.19 31.98 31.28
N GLN A 74 17.05 32.49 30.05
CA GLN A 74 16.47 31.74 28.92
C GLN A 74 17.30 30.52 28.55
N LEU A 75 18.62 30.69 28.41
CA LEU A 75 19.54 29.61 28.10
C LEU A 75 19.60 28.58 29.23
N GLU A 76 19.58 29.04 30.47
CA GLU A 76 19.53 28.19 31.66
C GLU A 76 18.22 27.39 31.75
N ALA A 77 17.08 28.04 31.53
CA ALA A 77 15.77 27.39 31.55
C ALA A 77 15.69 26.26 30.50
N HIS A 78 16.23 26.49 29.29
CA HIS A 78 16.29 25.47 28.25
C HIS A 78 17.18 24.28 28.62
N TYR A 79 18.36 24.55 29.21
CA TYR A 79 19.23 23.49 29.71
C TYR A 79 18.56 22.66 30.82
N LEU A 80 17.85 23.32 31.75
CA LEU A 80 17.12 22.65 32.82
C LEU A 80 15.91 21.83 32.32
N ALA A 81 15.28 22.26 31.24
CA ALA A 81 14.30 21.44 30.50
C ALA A 81 14.95 20.22 29.80
N GLY A 82 16.29 20.16 29.80
CA GLY A 82 17.09 19.09 29.24
C GLY A 82 17.27 19.18 27.73
N GLY A 83 17.27 20.40 27.19
CA GLY A 83 17.62 20.68 25.80
C GLY A 83 19.10 20.98 25.58
N HIS A 84 19.50 21.03 24.31
CA HIS A 84 20.85 21.31 23.83
C HIS A 84 21.00 22.80 23.50
N VAL A 85 21.56 23.56 24.44
CA VAL A 85 21.72 25.03 24.31
C VAL A 85 22.59 25.42 23.11
N ASP A 86 23.71 24.72 22.91
CA ASP A 86 24.65 25.03 21.81
C ASP A 86 23.98 24.87 20.45
N ASP A 87 23.21 23.78 20.24
CA ASP A 87 22.50 23.52 18.98
C ASP A 87 21.44 24.58 18.72
N VAL A 88 20.67 24.99 19.75
CA VAL A 88 19.68 26.06 19.63
C VAL A 88 20.34 27.38 19.25
N VAL A 89 21.43 27.78 19.92
CA VAL A 89 22.13 29.03 19.61
C VAL A 89 22.68 29.01 18.18
N LEU A 90 23.33 27.91 17.77
CA LEU A 90 23.83 27.78 16.39
C LEU A 90 22.71 27.80 15.35
N SER A 91 21.57 27.18 15.66
CA SER A 91 20.38 27.19 14.80
C SER A 91 19.81 28.60 14.64
N MET A 92 19.72 29.36 15.74
CA MET A 92 19.24 30.74 15.73
C MET A 92 20.16 31.66 14.91
N ILE A 93 21.48 31.48 15.04
CA ILE A 93 22.46 32.23 14.23
C ILE A 93 22.30 31.88 12.75
N ALA A 94 22.16 30.59 12.41
CA ALA A 94 21.97 30.16 11.04
C ALA A 94 20.67 30.73 10.43
N ALA A 95 19.58 30.72 11.20
CA ALA A 95 18.30 31.29 10.79
C ALA A 95 18.39 32.81 10.57
N ASP A 96 19.01 33.56 11.50
CA ASP A 96 19.23 35.01 11.39
C ASP A 96 20.03 35.37 10.12
N LYS A 97 21.14 34.67 9.86
CA LYS A 97 21.97 34.91 8.66
C LYS A 97 21.27 34.53 7.36
N ALA A 98 20.33 33.59 7.40
CA ALA A 98 19.50 33.23 6.25
C ALA A 98 18.19 34.03 6.16
N ALA A 99 17.99 35.04 7.01
CA ALA A 99 16.77 35.84 7.10
C ALA A 99 15.48 35.02 7.28
N ILE A 100 15.58 33.89 8.00
CA ILE A 100 14.43 33.04 8.35
C ILE A 100 13.90 33.47 9.72
N PRO A 101 12.61 33.83 9.85
CA PRO A 101 12.03 34.18 11.13
C PRO A 101 11.94 32.94 12.02
N LEU A 102 12.77 32.88 13.07
CA LEU A 102 12.74 31.83 14.08
C LEU A 102 12.79 32.48 15.46
N ALA A 103 11.75 32.26 16.26
CA ALA A 103 11.72 32.72 17.65
C ALA A 103 12.51 31.75 18.55
N PHE A 104 13.16 32.28 19.58
CA PHE A 104 13.94 31.48 20.54
C PHE A 104 13.11 30.35 21.17
N ASP A 105 11.91 30.68 21.67
CA ASP A 105 10.99 29.69 22.27
C ASP A 105 10.61 28.58 21.28
N ARG A 106 10.52 28.91 19.99
CA ARG A 106 10.22 27.93 18.95
C ARG A 106 11.42 27.03 18.66
N ALA A 107 12.63 27.58 18.61
CA ALA A 107 13.85 26.80 18.48
C ALA A 107 14.02 25.82 19.66
N CYS A 108 13.73 26.28 20.88
CA CYS A 108 13.68 25.43 22.08
C CYS A 108 12.62 24.33 21.97
N ALA A 109 11.42 24.65 21.49
CA ALA A 109 10.37 23.65 21.29
C ALA A 109 10.77 22.58 20.26
N ILE A 110 11.43 22.97 19.17
CA ILE A 110 11.95 22.05 18.15
C ILE A 110 13.00 21.13 18.76
N ASP A 111 13.92 21.67 19.57
CA ASP A 111 14.98 20.90 20.24
C ASP A 111 14.42 19.83 21.18
N LEU A 112 13.45 20.22 22.01
CA LEU A 112 12.81 19.30 22.94
C LEU A 112 11.98 18.24 22.20
N ALA A 113 11.40 18.58 21.06
CA ALA A 113 10.61 17.64 20.25
C ALA A 113 11.46 16.56 19.57
N VAL A 114 12.72 16.86 19.22
CA VAL A 114 13.64 15.89 18.61
C VAL A 114 14.46 15.09 19.61
N LYS A 115 14.28 15.35 20.90
CA LYS A 115 15.02 14.68 21.97
C LYS A 115 14.81 13.17 21.92
N GLY A 116 15.92 12.42 21.85
CA GLY A 116 15.91 10.95 21.73
C GLY A 116 15.81 10.44 20.29
N THR A 117 15.72 11.33 19.30
CA THR A 117 15.88 11.00 17.87
C THR A 117 17.30 11.33 17.40
N THR A 118 17.63 10.97 16.17
CA THR A 118 18.91 11.34 15.54
C THR A 118 18.91 12.76 14.97
N LYS A 119 17.77 13.45 14.96
CA LYS A 119 17.59 14.77 14.35
C LYS A 119 17.89 15.88 15.34
N THR A 120 18.40 17.01 14.85
CA THR A 120 18.71 18.20 15.67
C THR A 120 17.98 19.43 15.14
N VAL A 121 17.81 20.46 15.97
CA VAL A 121 17.27 21.76 15.51
C VAL A 121 18.14 22.37 14.42
N LEU A 122 19.45 22.17 14.53
CA LEU A 122 20.42 22.71 13.58
C LEU A 122 20.23 22.09 12.21
N GLU A 123 19.99 20.78 12.15
CA GLU A 123 19.62 20.09 10.92
C GLU A 123 18.29 20.59 10.35
N ALA A 124 17.26 20.77 11.20
CA ALA A 124 15.97 21.30 10.78
C ALA A 124 16.09 22.69 10.13
N VAL A 125 16.88 23.60 10.73
CA VAL A 125 17.15 24.93 10.16
C VAL A 125 18.00 24.83 8.89
N ARG A 126 19.03 23.98 8.87
CA ARG A 126 19.87 23.78 7.68
C ARG A 126 19.05 23.31 6.48
N THR A 127 18.15 22.36 6.67
CA THR A 127 17.24 21.87 5.62
C THR A 127 16.19 22.91 5.24
N SER A 128 15.89 23.87 6.11
CA SER A 128 15.08 25.03 5.75
C SER A 128 15.85 26.00 4.84
N ILE A 129 17.15 26.20 5.08
CA ILE A 129 18.02 27.09 4.28
C ILE A 129 18.39 26.44 2.94
N ASN A 130 18.83 25.19 2.98
CA ASN A 130 19.24 24.40 1.84
C ASN A 130 18.25 23.25 1.67
N PRO A 131 17.31 23.33 0.71
CA PRO A 131 16.33 22.28 0.46
C PRO A 131 16.98 20.91 0.24
N ALA A 132 16.35 19.88 0.77
CA ALA A 132 16.76 18.49 0.60
C ALA A 132 15.89 17.80 -0.45
N VAL A 133 16.43 16.75 -1.07
CA VAL A 133 15.70 15.95 -2.07
C VAL A 133 15.35 14.60 -1.46
N ILE A 134 14.06 14.25 -1.53
CA ILE A 134 13.52 12.96 -1.10
C ILE A 134 13.11 12.16 -2.33
N ASP A 135 13.60 10.94 -2.45
CA ASP A 135 13.20 10.00 -3.49
C ASP A 135 11.85 9.35 -3.18
N CYS A 136 10.92 9.38 -4.13
CA CYS A 136 9.61 8.73 -4.07
C CYS A 136 9.48 7.71 -5.21
N PRO A 137 9.43 6.40 -4.92
CA PRO A 137 9.45 5.75 -3.61
C PRO A 137 10.88 5.61 -3.06
N GLY A 138 11.01 5.55 -1.73
CA GLY A 138 12.30 5.44 -1.05
C GLY A 138 13.11 4.19 -1.47
N GLY A 139 14.44 4.33 -1.53
CA GLY A 139 15.35 3.21 -1.82
C GLY A 139 15.55 2.91 -3.31
N GLY A 140 15.32 3.88 -4.20
CA GLY A 140 15.62 3.75 -5.64
C GLY A 140 14.64 2.88 -6.44
N LYS A 141 13.51 2.52 -5.83
CA LYS A 141 12.44 1.76 -6.50
C LYS A 141 11.65 2.66 -7.45
N LYS A 142 10.72 2.07 -8.20
CA LYS A 142 9.73 2.79 -9.02
C LYS A 142 8.33 2.46 -8.50
N ILE A 143 7.41 3.40 -8.67
CA ILE A 143 5.98 3.24 -8.37
C ILE A 143 5.34 2.59 -9.60
N ASP A 144 4.71 1.44 -9.40
CA ASP A 144 3.93 0.78 -10.44
C ASP A 144 2.49 1.33 -10.45
N ALA A 145 2.02 1.77 -11.62
CA ALA A 145 0.64 2.17 -11.85
C ALA A 145 0.18 1.74 -13.24
N VAL A 146 -1.13 1.59 -13.45
CA VAL A 146 -1.69 1.12 -14.73
C VAL A 146 -2.56 2.23 -15.30
N ALA A 147 -2.28 2.62 -16.54
CA ALA A 147 -3.12 3.58 -17.26
C ALA A 147 -4.43 2.94 -17.73
N ARG A 148 -5.41 3.73 -18.18
CA ARG A 148 -6.73 3.20 -18.59
C ARG A 148 -6.69 2.29 -19.81
N ASP A 149 -5.64 2.39 -20.62
CA ASP A 149 -5.38 1.48 -21.74
C ASP A 149 -4.80 0.11 -21.32
N GLY A 150 -4.64 -0.12 -20.01
CA GLY A 150 -4.20 -1.39 -19.45
C GLY A 150 -2.68 -1.59 -19.46
N ILE A 151 -1.91 -0.55 -19.82
CA ILE A 151 -0.44 -0.61 -19.84
C ILE A 151 0.12 -0.12 -18.51
N GLN A 152 1.03 -0.90 -17.95
CA GLN A 152 1.74 -0.55 -16.73
C GLN A 152 2.81 0.51 -17.02
N LEU A 153 2.90 1.50 -16.14
CA LEU A 153 3.97 2.49 -16.10
C LEU A 153 4.67 2.43 -14.75
N ARG A 154 5.99 2.55 -14.78
CA ARG A 154 6.85 2.60 -13.59
C ARG A 154 7.47 3.96 -13.47
N ALA A 155 7.00 4.77 -12.53
CA ALA A 155 7.48 6.15 -12.36
C ALA A 155 8.33 6.30 -11.10
N ARG A 156 9.38 7.12 -11.16
CA ARG A 156 10.13 7.59 -9.99
C ARG A 156 10.06 9.10 -9.94
N ALA A 157 9.80 9.66 -8.77
CA ALA A 157 9.80 11.09 -8.53
C ALA A 157 10.86 11.49 -7.50
N ARG A 158 11.38 12.70 -7.64
CA ARG A 158 12.25 13.39 -6.69
C ARG A 158 11.51 14.60 -6.17
N VAL A 159 11.33 14.67 -4.86
CA VAL A 159 10.60 15.75 -4.19
C VAL A 159 11.61 16.64 -3.50
N THR A 160 11.68 17.90 -3.94
CA THR A 160 12.51 18.90 -3.27
C THR A 160 11.70 19.51 -2.15
N VAL A 161 12.15 19.30 -0.92
CA VAL A 161 11.49 19.78 0.29
C VAL A 161 12.40 20.71 1.08
N ARG A 162 11.79 21.68 1.77
CA ARG A 162 12.45 22.41 2.85
C ARG A 162 11.69 22.18 4.15
N THR A 163 12.38 22.31 5.26
CA THR A 163 11.74 22.20 6.57
C THR A 163 10.86 23.43 6.85
N ASN A 164 9.62 23.19 7.25
CA ASN A 164 8.73 24.20 7.80
C ASN A 164 8.87 24.24 9.33
N LEU A 165 9.58 25.25 9.84
CA LEU A 165 9.91 25.38 11.27
C LEU A 165 8.66 25.61 12.14
N ASP A 166 7.60 26.22 11.60
CA ASP A 166 6.34 26.47 12.30
C ASP A 166 5.51 25.20 12.50
N ARG A 167 5.66 24.21 11.61
CA ARG A 167 4.95 22.92 11.68
C ARG A 167 5.85 21.74 12.05
N PHE A 168 7.12 22.00 12.37
CA PHE A 168 8.08 20.95 12.69
C PHE A 168 7.66 20.12 13.91
N VAL A 169 7.14 20.75 14.97
CA VAL A 169 6.65 20.03 16.15
C VAL A 169 5.21 19.56 15.90
N GLY A 170 5.01 18.23 15.93
CA GLY A 170 3.70 17.60 15.74
C GLY A 170 3.26 17.43 14.29
N GLY A 171 4.05 17.88 13.32
CA GLY A 171 3.82 17.63 11.89
C GLY A 171 4.14 16.20 11.49
N ALA A 172 3.53 15.76 10.39
CA ALA A 172 3.83 14.47 9.77
C ALA A 172 5.24 14.45 9.15
N THR A 173 5.88 13.28 9.23
CA THR A 173 7.27 13.04 8.81
C THR A 173 7.38 12.73 7.31
N GLU A 174 8.61 12.51 6.84
CA GLU A 174 8.96 12.20 5.45
C GLU A 174 8.15 11.02 4.88
N GLU A 175 7.90 9.99 5.68
CA GLU A 175 7.13 8.80 5.27
C GLU A 175 5.73 9.16 4.79
N THR A 176 5.09 10.14 5.43
CA THR A 176 3.75 10.61 5.04
C THR A 176 3.78 11.36 3.71
N ILE A 177 4.83 12.15 3.46
CA ILE A 177 5.01 12.84 2.17
C ILE A 177 5.22 11.81 1.07
N VAL A 178 6.11 10.84 1.28
CA VAL A 178 6.36 9.77 0.32
C VAL A 178 5.06 9.02 0.00
N ALA A 179 4.26 8.66 1.02
CA ALA A 179 2.98 7.97 0.81
C ALA A 179 1.99 8.82 -0.02
N ARG A 180 1.81 10.10 0.32
CA ARG A 180 0.89 11.01 -0.39
C ARG A 180 1.33 11.29 -1.82
N VAL A 181 2.63 11.48 -2.05
CA VAL A 181 3.20 11.65 -3.39
C VAL A 181 3.01 10.38 -4.21
N ASN A 182 3.27 9.21 -3.63
CA ASN A 182 3.04 7.93 -4.29
C ASN A 182 1.57 7.77 -4.70
N GLU A 183 0.63 8.06 -3.79
CA GLU A 183 -0.81 8.03 -4.08
C GLU A 183 -1.18 9.00 -5.21
N GLY A 184 -0.63 10.22 -5.17
CA GLY A 184 -0.84 11.22 -6.21
C GLY A 184 -0.35 10.76 -7.59
N ILE A 185 0.83 10.13 -7.65
CA ILE A 185 1.41 9.60 -8.88
C ILE A 185 0.55 8.45 -9.42
N VAL A 186 0.18 7.48 -8.57
CA VAL A 186 -0.68 6.34 -8.96
C VAL A 186 -2.01 6.86 -9.49
N THR A 187 -2.62 7.83 -8.82
CA THR A 187 -3.90 8.40 -9.24
C THR A 187 -3.77 9.15 -10.57
N SER A 188 -2.68 9.89 -10.77
CA SER A 188 -2.44 10.64 -12.00
C SER A 188 -2.28 9.69 -13.19
N ILE A 189 -1.46 8.65 -13.05
CA ILE A 189 -1.27 7.62 -14.09
C ILE A 189 -2.57 6.86 -14.35
N GLY A 190 -3.28 6.42 -13.32
CA GLY A 190 -4.56 5.70 -13.46
C GLY A 190 -5.69 6.54 -14.06
N SER A 191 -5.56 7.87 -14.03
CA SER A 191 -6.51 8.79 -14.67
C SER A 191 -6.20 9.10 -16.13
N ALA A 192 -4.99 8.77 -16.62
CA ALA A 192 -4.59 9.00 -18.00
C ALA A 192 -5.35 8.06 -18.96
N GLN A 193 -5.70 8.55 -20.14
CA GLN A 193 -6.41 7.73 -21.14
C GLN A 193 -5.48 6.68 -21.74
N SER A 194 -4.25 7.09 -22.06
CA SER A 194 -3.20 6.20 -22.54
C SER A 194 -1.88 6.40 -21.81
N HIS A 195 -1.06 5.35 -21.75
CA HIS A 195 0.34 5.45 -21.32
C HIS A 195 1.14 6.47 -22.16
N LYS A 196 0.77 6.69 -23.43
CA LYS A 196 1.42 7.67 -24.31
C LYS A 196 1.28 9.10 -23.80
N ASP A 197 0.11 9.45 -23.26
CA ASP A 197 -0.15 10.79 -22.73
C ASP A 197 0.80 11.12 -21.57
N VAL A 198 1.12 10.11 -20.75
CA VAL A 198 2.05 10.23 -19.62
C VAL A 198 3.50 10.34 -20.09
N LEU A 199 3.88 9.61 -21.13
CA LEU A 199 5.23 9.66 -21.70
C LEU A 199 5.50 10.95 -22.47
N GLU A 200 4.49 11.51 -23.12
CA GLU A 200 4.61 12.76 -23.87
C GLU A 200 4.86 13.95 -22.93
N ASN A 201 4.18 13.97 -21.78
CA ASN A 201 4.27 15.08 -20.82
C ASN A 201 4.24 14.58 -19.35
N PRO A 202 5.35 14.04 -18.82
CA PRO A 202 5.41 13.53 -17.45
C PRO A 202 5.19 14.60 -16.38
N ASP A 203 5.46 15.87 -16.70
CA ASP A 203 5.25 17.02 -15.79
C ASP A 203 3.77 17.24 -15.42
N HIS A 204 2.82 16.73 -16.21
CA HIS A 204 1.41 16.79 -15.80
C HIS A 204 1.13 15.98 -14.52
N ILE A 205 1.92 14.95 -14.25
CA ILE A 205 1.82 14.21 -12.99
C ILE A 205 2.19 15.15 -11.84
N SER A 206 3.34 15.79 -11.89
CA SER A 206 3.82 16.63 -10.78
C SER A 206 2.87 17.78 -10.48
N HIS A 207 2.31 18.45 -11.50
CA HIS A 207 1.33 19.51 -11.31
C HIS A 207 0.05 19.03 -10.60
N ARG A 208 -0.56 17.93 -11.06
CA ARG A 208 -1.77 17.38 -10.41
C ARG A 208 -1.51 16.90 -8.99
N VAL A 209 -0.31 16.40 -8.74
CA VAL A 209 0.10 15.94 -7.41
C VAL A 209 0.30 17.14 -6.47
N LEU A 210 0.91 18.23 -6.92
CA LEU A 210 1.08 19.47 -6.15
C LEU A 210 -0.26 20.16 -5.80
N GLU A 211 -1.23 20.17 -6.72
CA GLU A 211 -2.56 20.79 -6.52
C GLU A 211 -3.34 20.22 -5.32
N ARG A 212 -3.01 19.00 -4.88
CA ARG A 212 -3.69 18.34 -3.76
C ARG A 212 -3.23 18.81 -2.37
N GLY A 213 -2.24 19.70 -2.28
CA GLY A 213 -1.76 20.23 -0.99
C GLY A 213 -1.16 19.15 -0.10
N LEU A 214 -0.21 18.38 -0.65
CA LEU A 214 0.39 17.21 0.00
C LEU A 214 1.19 17.56 1.27
N ASP A 215 1.61 18.82 1.39
CA ASP A 215 2.35 19.41 2.50
C ASP A 215 1.45 19.92 3.64
N ALA A 216 0.13 19.70 3.54
CA ALA A 216 -0.79 20.01 4.63
C ALA A 216 -0.47 19.17 5.87
N ASN A 217 -0.19 19.85 6.99
CA ASN A 217 0.15 19.25 8.28
C ASN A 217 1.44 18.40 8.29
N THR A 218 2.39 18.66 7.39
CA THR A 218 3.72 18.03 7.40
C THR A 218 4.78 18.95 8.01
N GLN A 219 5.90 18.36 8.45
CA GLN A 219 7.09 19.10 8.90
C GLN A 219 7.84 19.80 7.76
N PHE A 220 7.45 19.53 6.52
CA PHE A 220 8.10 20.03 5.32
C PHE A 220 7.13 20.84 4.48
N GLU A 221 7.69 21.75 3.69
CA GLU A 221 7.07 22.46 2.59
C GLU A 221 7.67 21.92 1.29
N ILE A 222 6.83 21.60 0.32
CA ILE A 222 7.25 21.02 -0.97
C ILE A 222 7.51 22.18 -1.94
N LEU A 223 8.74 22.28 -2.45
CA LEU A 223 9.09 23.29 -3.46
C LEU A 223 8.80 22.79 -4.87
N SER A 224 9.21 21.55 -5.16
CA SER A 224 9.02 20.92 -6.47
C SER A 224 8.84 19.42 -6.33
N ILE A 225 8.14 18.84 -7.28
CA ILE A 225 8.07 17.40 -7.52
C ILE A 225 8.52 17.20 -8.95
N ASP A 226 9.63 16.51 -9.12
CA ASP A 226 10.24 16.27 -10.43
C ASP A 226 10.15 14.78 -10.75
N ILE A 227 9.58 14.43 -11.90
CA ILE A 227 9.56 13.03 -12.35
C ILE A 227 10.95 12.70 -12.89
N ALA A 228 11.67 11.83 -12.18
CA ALA A 228 13.04 11.47 -12.50
C ALA A 228 13.13 10.46 -13.65
N ASP A 229 12.16 9.55 -13.73
CA ASP A 229 12.16 8.46 -14.70
C ASP A 229 10.76 7.85 -14.85
N VAL A 230 10.41 7.41 -16.06
CA VAL A 230 9.13 6.72 -16.39
C VAL A 230 9.40 5.61 -17.39
N ASP A 231 9.24 4.35 -16.96
CA ASP A 231 9.33 3.19 -17.85
C ASP A 231 7.95 2.65 -18.20
N VAL A 232 7.87 2.01 -19.37
CA VAL A 232 6.74 1.16 -19.75
C VAL A 232 7.00 -0.27 -19.24
N GLY A 233 6.04 -0.81 -18.51
CA GLY A 233 6.04 -2.17 -17.99
C GLY A 233 5.21 -3.12 -18.85
N GLU A 234 4.51 -4.03 -18.18
CA GLU A 234 3.70 -5.06 -18.83
C GLU A 234 2.34 -4.53 -19.32
N ASN A 235 1.78 -5.16 -20.34
CA ASN A 235 0.40 -4.92 -20.76
C ASN A 235 -0.55 -5.79 -19.93
N ILE A 236 -0.92 -5.28 -18.76
CA ILE A 236 -1.81 -5.95 -17.82
C ILE A 236 -3.19 -6.14 -18.44
N GLY A 237 -3.66 -5.22 -19.29
CA GLY A 237 -4.92 -5.34 -20.01
C GLY A 237 -4.97 -6.60 -20.89
N ALA A 238 -3.91 -6.85 -21.68
CA ALA A 238 -3.81 -8.04 -22.51
C ALA A 238 -3.72 -9.33 -21.67
N THR A 239 -2.97 -9.31 -20.58
CA THR A 239 -2.87 -10.45 -19.65
C THR A 239 -4.22 -10.79 -19.03
N LEU A 240 -4.94 -9.79 -18.53
CA LEU A 240 -6.28 -9.97 -17.96
C LEU A 240 -7.28 -10.50 -18.99
N GLN A 241 -7.23 -9.98 -20.23
CA GLN A 241 -8.07 -10.48 -21.33
C GLN A 241 -7.77 -11.94 -21.68
N ALA A 242 -6.49 -12.32 -21.73
CA ALA A 242 -6.09 -13.71 -21.97
C ALA A 242 -6.57 -14.64 -20.84
N SER A 243 -6.39 -14.23 -19.58
CA SER A 243 -6.88 -14.98 -18.42
C SER A 243 -8.40 -15.12 -18.41
N GLN A 244 -9.13 -14.07 -18.78
CA GLN A 244 -10.59 -14.12 -18.89
C GLN A 244 -11.04 -15.07 -20.01
N ALA A 245 -10.39 -15.02 -21.17
CA ALA A 245 -10.69 -15.91 -22.30
C ALA A 245 -10.41 -17.38 -21.96
N GLU A 246 -9.36 -17.65 -21.19
CA GLU A 246 -9.04 -18.99 -20.72
C GLU A 246 -10.08 -19.52 -19.72
N ALA A 247 -10.52 -18.68 -18.78
CA ALA A 247 -11.62 -19.01 -17.87
C ALA A 247 -12.94 -19.28 -18.64
N ASP A 248 -13.28 -18.43 -19.61
CA ASP A 248 -14.48 -18.60 -20.45
C ASP A 248 -14.42 -19.90 -21.27
N LYS A 249 -13.24 -20.24 -21.80
CA LYS A 249 -13.01 -21.51 -22.50
C LYS A 249 -13.25 -22.71 -21.57
N GLN A 250 -12.75 -22.67 -20.34
CA GLN A 250 -12.96 -23.76 -19.36
C GLN A 250 -14.45 -23.92 -19.03
N VAL A 251 -15.17 -22.81 -18.81
CA VAL A 251 -16.63 -22.84 -18.56
C VAL A 251 -17.38 -23.39 -19.78
N ALA A 252 -16.99 -23.00 -20.99
CA ALA A 252 -17.59 -23.50 -22.22
C ALA A 252 -17.35 -25.01 -22.39
N GLN A 253 -16.13 -25.48 -22.10
CA GLN A 253 -15.77 -26.90 -22.14
C GLN A 253 -16.58 -27.71 -21.12
N ALA A 254 -16.68 -27.22 -19.87
CA ALA A 254 -17.49 -27.88 -18.84
C ALA A 254 -18.97 -27.94 -19.22
N LYS A 255 -19.54 -26.86 -19.78
CA LYS A 255 -20.93 -26.86 -20.28
C LYS A 255 -21.13 -27.83 -21.44
N ALA A 256 -20.16 -27.94 -22.35
CA ALA A 256 -20.21 -28.90 -23.44
C ALA A 256 -20.18 -30.34 -22.93
N GLU A 257 -19.35 -30.63 -21.92
CA GLU A 257 -19.28 -31.94 -21.27
C GLU A 257 -20.59 -32.29 -20.55
N VAL A 258 -21.17 -31.36 -19.79
CA VAL A 258 -22.49 -31.55 -19.15
C VAL A 258 -23.58 -31.82 -20.20
N ARG A 259 -23.61 -31.07 -21.31
CA ARG A 259 -24.55 -31.34 -22.41
C ARG A 259 -24.34 -32.71 -23.03
N ARG A 260 -23.09 -33.12 -23.23
CA ARG A 260 -22.74 -34.42 -23.77
C ARG A 260 -23.21 -35.54 -22.83
N ALA A 261 -22.94 -35.40 -21.53
CA ALA A 261 -23.39 -36.35 -20.52
C ALA A 261 -24.93 -36.42 -20.46
N ALA A 262 -25.63 -35.29 -20.53
CA ALA A 262 -27.08 -35.24 -20.57
C ALA A 262 -27.65 -35.91 -21.83
N ALA A 263 -27.05 -35.69 -23.00
CA ALA A 263 -27.46 -36.33 -24.25
C ALA A 263 -27.31 -37.85 -24.18
N VAL A 264 -26.18 -38.35 -23.66
CA VAL A 264 -25.96 -39.78 -23.44
C VAL A 264 -26.97 -40.33 -22.43
N ALA A 265 -27.24 -39.62 -21.34
CA ALA A 265 -28.25 -40.04 -20.36
C ALA A 265 -29.65 -40.13 -20.99
N THR A 266 -30.06 -39.16 -21.80
CA THR A 266 -31.34 -39.20 -22.52
C THR A 266 -31.41 -40.34 -23.55
N GLU A 267 -30.30 -40.65 -24.23
CA GLU A 267 -30.23 -41.77 -25.15
C GLU A 267 -30.39 -43.11 -24.42
N GLN A 268 -29.72 -43.27 -23.27
CA GLN A 268 -29.87 -44.45 -22.42
C GLN A 268 -31.30 -44.58 -21.85
N GLU A 269 -31.91 -43.47 -21.42
CA GLU A 269 -33.30 -43.45 -20.94
C GLU A 269 -34.28 -43.86 -22.05
N MET A 270 -34.10 -43.37 -23.28
CA MET A 270 -34.92 -43.75 -24.43
C MET A 270 -34.71 -45.21 -24.85
N SER A 271 -33.48 -45.71 -24.77
CA SER A 271 -33.18 -47.13 -25.01
C SER A 271 -33.87 -48.01 -23.97
N ALA A 272 -33.76 -47.67 -22.68
CA ALA A 272 -34.44 -48.37 -21.60
C ALA A 272 -35.97 -48.34 -21.77
N ARG A 273 -36.54 -47.19 -22.15
CA ARG A 273 -37.97 -47.06 -22.46
C ARG A 273 -38.39 -47.91 -23.65
N THR A 274 -37.57 -48.00 -24.69
CA THR A 274 -37.84 -48.86 -25.85
C THR A 274 -37.84 -50.33 -25.44
N GLN A 275 -36.90 -50.74 -24.58
CA GLN A 275 -36.87 -52.09 -24.02
C GLN A 275 -38.09 -52.38 -23.14
N GLU A 276 -38.50 -51.45 -22.28
CA GLU A 276 -39.72 -51.57 -21.46
C GLU A 276 -40.97 -51.72 -22.33
N MET A 277 -41.10 -50.89 -23.37
CA MET A 277 -42.24 -50.96 -24.30
C MET A 277 -42.22 -52.26 -25.12
N ARG A 278 -41.05 -52.75 -25.54
CA ARG A 278 -40.91 -54.07 -26.16
C ARG A 278 -41.32 -55.19 -25.21
N ALA A 279 -40.94 -55.10 -23.93
CA ALA A 279 -41.37 -56.09 -22.93
C ALA A 279 -42.90 -56.09 -22.76
N LYS A 280 -43.55 -54.91 -22.73
CA LYS A 280 -45.02 -54.79 -22.70
C LYS A 280 -45.69 -55.33 -23.98
N LEU A 281 -45.07 -55.11 -25.14
CA LEU A 281 -45.55 -55.68 -26.40
C LEU A 281 -45.51 -57.21 -26.33
N VAL A 282 -44.38 -57.78 -25.91
CA VAL A 282 -44.22 -59.24 -25.75
C VAL A 282 -45.21 -59.79 -24.71
N GLU A 283 -45.43 -59.10 -23.59
CA GLU A 283 -46.43 -59.47 -22.59
C GLU A 283 -47.84 -59.51 -23.19
N SER A 284 -48.20 -58.51 -24.00
CA SER A 284 -49.50 -58.43 -24.68
C SER A 284 -49.64 -59.51 -25.76
N GLU A 285 -48.59 -59.75 -26.55
CA GLU A 285 -48.56 -60.81 -27.56
C GLU A 285 -48.67 -62.20 -26.92
N ALA A 286 -48.06 -62.41 -25.74
CA ALA A 286 -48.18 -63.66 -24.99
C ALA A 286 -49.61 -63.97 -24.52
N GLN A 287 -50.48 -62.95 -24.40
CA GLN A 287 -51.90 -63.16 -24.09
C GLN A 287 -52.64 -63.84 -25.26
N VAL A 288 -52.19 -63.67 -26.51
CA VAL A 288 -52.86 -64.25 -27.69
C VAL A 288 -52.77 -65.78 -27.70
N PRO A 289 -51.59 -66.42 -27.55
CA PRO A 289 -51.50 -67.87 -27.38
C PRO A 289 -52.26 -68.39 -26.16
N MET A 290 -52.25 -67.65 -25.04
CA MET A 290 -52.97 -68.04 -23.83
C MET A 290 -54.48 -68.04 -24.05
N ALA A 291 -55.02 -67.01 -24.71
CA ALA A 291 -56.42 -66.90 -25.08
C ALA A 291 -56.82 -67.98 -26.10
N ILE A 292 -55.95 -68.29 -27.07
CA ILE A 292 -56.17 -69.40 -28.01
C ILE A 292 -56.22 -70.74 -27.26
N ALA A 293 -55.31 -70.97 -26.31
CA ALA A 293 -55.32 -72.17 -25.48
C ALA A 293 -56.58 -72.26 -24.59
N GLU A 294 -57.09 -71.13 -24.11
CA GLU A 294 -58.37 -71.07 -23.40
C GLU A 294 -59.58 -71.31 -24.31
N ALA A 295 -59.58 -70.79 -25.53
CA ALA A 295 -60.59 -71.06 -26.55
C ALA A 295 -60.65 -72.56 -26.91
N PHE A 296 -59.50 -73.23 -26.98
CA PHE A 296 -59.42 -74.69 -27.13
C PHE A 296 -60.01 -75.45 -25.92
N ARG A 297 -59.70 -75.02 -24.69
CA ARG A 297 -60.22 -75.67 -23.46
C ARG A 297 -61.73 -75.47 -23.28
N SER A 298 -62.24 -74.31 -23.66
CA SER A 298 -63.66 -73.95 -23.57
C SER A 298 -64.50 -74.49 -24.73
N GLY A 299 -63.88 -75.14 -25.73
CA GLY A 299 -64.56 -75.75 -26.87
C GLY A 299 -65.00 -74.78 -27.97
N ASN A 300 -64.54 -73.53 -27.93
CA ASN A 300 -64.89 -72.48 -28.88
C ASN A 300 -64.01 -72.46 -30.14
N LEU A 301 -62.90 -73.22 -30.17
CA LEU A 301 -62.01 -73.35 -31.32
C LEU A 301 -61.73 -74.83 -31.62
N GLY A 302 -62.03 -75.29 -32.84
CA GLY A 302 -61.78 -76.67 -33.27
C GLY A 302 -60.36 -76.90 -33.81
N VAL A 303 -59.92 -78.17 -33.82
CA VAL A 303 -58.60 -78.56 -34.36
C VAL A 303 -58.45 -78.16 -35.83
N MET A 304 -59.53 -78.25 -36.62
CA MET A 304 -59.52 -77.87 -38.04
C MET A 304 -59.47 -76.35 -38.27
N ASP A 305 -59.99 -75.55 -37.33
CA ASP A 305 -59.95 -74.09 -37.41
C ASP A 305 -58.54 -73.55 -37.10
N TYR A 306 -57.83 -74.18 -36.15
CA TYR A 306 -56.46 -73.83 -35.83
C TYR A 306 -55.45 -74.22 -36.92
N THR A 307 -55.65 -75.36 -37.60
CA THR A 307 -54.82 -75.73 -38.76
C THR A 307 -55.05 -74.75 -39.91
N ASN A 308 -56.29 -74.30 -40.13
CA ASN A 308 -56.57 -73.24 -41.11
C ASN A 308 -55.91 -71.91 -40.71
N TYR A 309 -56.00 -71.48 -39.45
CA TYR A 309 -55.28 -70.30 -38.95
C TYR A 309 -53.77 -70.42 -39.17
N ARG A 310 -53.16 -71.55 -38.82
CA ARG A 310 -51.73 -71.82 -39.05
C ARG A 310 -51.35 -71.77 -40.53
N ASN A 311 -52.20 -72.29 -41.42
CA ASN A 311 -51.96 -72.23 -42.86
C ASN A 311 -52.03 -70.80 -43.40
N ILE A 312 -52.98 -69.98 -42.92
CA ILE A 312 -53.09 -68.58 -43.32
C ILE A 312 -51.88 -67.78 -42.82
N VAL A 313 -51.44 -68.00 -41.58
CA VAL A 313 -50.22 -67.38 -41.03
C VAL A 313 -49.01 -67.80 -41.86
N ALA A 314 -48.85 -69.09 -42.19
CA ALA A 314 -47.74 -69.56 -43.02
C ALA A 314 -47.75 -68.98 -44.45
N ASP A 315 -48.93 -68.84 -45.08
CA ASP A 315 -49.04 -68.17 -46.39
C ASP A 315 -48.71 -66.67 -46.28
N THR A 316 -49.07 -66.03 -45.18
CA THR A 316 -48.75 -64.62 -44.90
C THR A 316 -47.24 -64.45 -44.69
N ASP A 317 -46.62 -65.31 -43.88
CA ASP A 317 -45.18 -65.30 -43.62
C ASP A 317 -44.38 -65.53 -44.92
N MET A 318 -44.79 -66.50 -45.75
CA MET A 318 -44.18 -66.71 -47.07
C MET A 318 -44.34 -65.51 -48.00
N ARG A 319 -45.52 -64.86 -48.02
CA ARG A 319 -45.71 -63.65 -48.83
C ARG A 319 -44.86 -62.48 -48.32
N GLN A 320 -44.70 -62.35 -47.01
CA GLN A 320 -43.90 -61.28 -46.42
C GLN A 320 -42.41 -61.51 -46.65
N SER A 321 -41.92 -62.76 -46.60
CA SER A 321 -40.53 -63.08 -46.94
C SER A 321 -40.24 -62.82 -48.42
N ILE A 322 -41.15 -63.21 -49.33
CA ILE A 322 -41.02 -62.91 -50.76
C ILE A 322 -41.03 -61.40 -51.00
N ALA A 323 -41.89 -60.64 -50.33
CA ALA A 323 -41.93 -59.19 -50.47
C ALA A 323 -40.67 -58.49 -49.93
N THR A 324 -39.99 -59.08 -48.95
CA THR A 324 -38.73 -58.55 -48.39
C THR A 324 -37.54 -58.89 -49.29
N GLU A 325 -37.48 -60.10 -49.83
CA GLU A 325 -36.44 -60.48 -50.81
C GLU A 325 -36.52 -59.61 -52.08
N VAL A 326 -37.74 -59.30 -52.57
CA VAL A 326 -37.93 -58.43 -53.74
C VAL A 326 -37.52 -56.98 -53.47
N SER A 327 -37.70 -56.47 -52.25
CA SER A 327 -37.23 -55.11 -51.90
C SER A 327 -35.71 -55.01 -51.76
N ASP A 328 -35.06 -56.07 -51.28
CA ASP A 328 -33.60 -56.12 -51.17
C ASP A 328 -32.96 -56.27 -52.58
N ASP A 329 -33.57 -57.04 -53.49
CA ASP A 329 -33.13 -57.13 -54.90
C ASP A 329 -33.29 -55.80 -55.67
N GLU A 330 -34.31 -54.98 -55.36
CA GLU A 330 -34.51 -53.65 -55.98
C GLU A 330 -33.54 -52.58 -55.45
N GLU A 331 -33.06 -52.68 -54.20
CA GLU A 331 -32.00 -51.80 -53.67
C GLU A 331 -30.61 -52.16 -54.22
N ASP A 332 -30.33 -53.44 -54.45
CA ASP A 332 -29.05 -53.90 -55.01
C ASP A 332 -28.91 -53.64 -56.53
N GLU A 333 -30.00 -53.61 -57.32
CA GLU A 333 -29.97 -53.18 -58.74
C GLU A 333 -29.86 -51.64 -58.92
N ALA A 334 -30.21 -50.84 -57.90
CA ALA A 334 -30.14 -49.38 -57.94
C ALA A 334 -28.77 -48.80 -57.57
N ASP A 335 -27.89 -49.59 -56.94
CA ASP A 335 -26.53 -49.20 -56.50
C ASP A 335 -25.40 -49.80 -57.38
N SER A 336 -25.75 -50.34 -58.57
CA SER A 336 -24.84 -50.83 -59.63
C SER A 336 -24.92 -50.03 -60.92
#